data_AF-A0A3M7TCA2-F1
#
_entry.id   AF-A0A3M7TCA2-F1
#
_cell.length_a   1.000
_cell.length_b   1.000
_cell.length_c   1.000
_cell.angle_alpha   90.00
_cell.angle_beta   90.00
_cell.angle_gamma   90.00
#
_symmetry.space_group_name_H-M   'P 1'
#
loop_
_entity.id
_entity.type
_entity.pdbx_description
1 polymer ?
#
loop_
_entity_poly.entity_id
_entity_poly.type
_entity_poly.pdbx_seq_one_letter_code
_entity_poly.pdbx_strand_id
1 'polypeptide(L)'
;MGSSIQYSPIMLNSSLATIFYCISLNYILKSNGKYNVLYSLIFFFFSSLSYEIFIPLMVINLFFIKGNLMKGKYFLTSILLILFYRRGMEPFLFVNYYKRDIIGNVFDIERLKRIFILVFKLFSRDIIATIYRSVIAIKFYSLLDYVYFIFSSLLIFLLIYKAKLEYKVKKFLIIGGLGSVFSLVIFVFSSYIPNMFGFENRNLGALRLFFSILLIGLIMLCTTRLSYKFQKPILLFIFLLFNICSISIKNAWVYASYFNDKLFSDIFKEAGSCKECTMVIDYDIYNIIKSDPHLILREPIFYNSFESDFLILKQRKNPQKIKVYNIESKIPQSIPSPIIKIKKIIT
;
A
#
# COMPACT_ATOMS: atom_id res chain seq x y z
N MET A 1 -5.91 10.69 -7.48
CA MET A 1 -5.96 9.95 -6.19
C MET A 1 -4.54 9.69 -5.69
N GLY A 2 -3.84 10.77 -5.33
CA GLY A 2 -2.49 10.74 -4.77
C GLY A 2 -2.48 11.69 -3.58
N SER A 3 -2.80 11.17 -2.40
CA SER A 3 -2.72 11.89 -1.13
C SER A 3 -1.65 11.23 -0.28
N SER A 4 -0.67 11.87 0.32
CA SER A 4 -0.07 13.19 0.20
C SER A 4 1.05 13.18 1.24
N ILE A 5 2.27 13.51 0.79
CA ILE A 5 3.23 14.35 1.53
C ILE A 5 3.98 13.75 2.74
N GLN A 6 3.66 12.56 3.26
CA GLN A 6 4.56 11.87 4.20
C GLN A 6 5.50 10.84 3.58
N TYR A 7 5.16 10.36 2.38
CA TYR A 7 5.92 9.34 1.65
C TYR A 7 6.43 9.85 0.29
N SER A 8 6.79 11.13 0.20
CA SER A 8 7.09 11.84 -1.06
C SER A 8 7.91 11.02 -2.09
N PRO A 9 9.02 10.32 -1.75
CA PRO A 9 9.73 9.50 -2.72
C PRO A 9 8.99 8.21 -3.11
N ILE A 10 8.37 7.52 -2.14
CA ILE A 10 7.63 6.26 -2.35
C ILE A 10 6.34 6.50 -3.15
N MET A 11 5.68 7.64 -2.96
CA MET A 11 4.46 8.01 -3.69
C MET A 11 4.74 8.70 -5.03
N LEU A 12 5.85 9.44 -5.19
CA LEU A 12 6.32 9.90 -6.49
C LEU A 12 6.68 8.69 -7.37
N ASN A 13 7.43 7.75 -6.82
CA ASN A 13 7.72 6.46 -7.45
C ASN A 13 6.43 5.67 -7.75
N SER A 14 5.42 5.71 -6.88
CA SER A 14 4.12 5.08 -7.16
C SER A 14 3.39 5.74 -8.31
N SER A 15 3.41 7.07 -8.42
CA SER A 15 2.73 7.80 -9.51
C SER A 15 3.41 7.52 -10.85
N LEU A 16 4.74 7.55 -10.86
CA LEU A 16 5.58 7.27 -12.03
C LEU A 16 5.47 5.79 -12.45
N ALA A 17 5.47 4.87 -11.47
CA ALA A 17 5.18 3.45 -11.69
C ALA A 17 3.78 3.23 -12.28
N THR A 18 2.77 3.99 -11.81
CA THR A 18 1.40 3.92 -12.34
C THR A 18 1.34 4.37 -13.79
N ILE A 19 1.99 5.49 -14.11
CA ILE A 19 2.06 6.00 -15.50
C ILE A 19 2.68 4.95 -16.42
N PHE A 20 3.85 4.42 -16.05
CA PHE A 20 4.51 3.37 -16.83
C PHE A 20 3.67 2.10 -16.96
N TYR A 21 2.97 1.71 -15.90
CA TYR A 21 2.07 0.56 -15.95
C TYR A 21 0.87 0.78 -16.88
N CYS A 22 0.24 1.97 -16.83
CA CYS A 22 -0.85 2.32 -17.72
C CYS A 22 -0.40 2.34 -19.19
N ILE A 23 0.79 2.87 -19.48
CA ILE A 23 1.38 2.83 -20.82
C ILE A 23 1.62 1.38 -21.25
N SER A 24 2.16 0.54 -20.36
CA SER A 24 2.37 -0.88 -20.61
C SER A 24 1.08 -1.62 -21.00
N LEU A 25 -0.03 -1.35 -20.28
CA LEU A 25 -1.35 -1.90 -20.60
C LEU A 25 -1.88 -1.38 -21.94
N ASN A 26 -1.71 -0.09 -22.21
CA ASN A 26 -2.20 0.53 -23.44
C ASN A 26 -1.59 -0.14 -24.69
N TYR A 27 -0.28 -0.44 -24.66
CA TYR A 27 0.36 -1.18 -25.76
C TYR A 27 -0.24 -2.57 -25.99
N ILE A 28 -0.58 -3.31 -24.93
CA ILE A 28 -1.24 -4.63 -25.05
C ILE A 28 -2.67 -4.48 -25.61
N LEU A 29 -3.42 -3.49 -25.11
CA LEU A 29 -4.82 -3.26 -25.49
C LEU A 29 -4.96 -2.77 -26.94
N LYS A 30 -4.03 -1.93 -27.42
CA LYS A 30 -4.08 -1.37 -28.78
C LYS A 30 -3.84 -2.42 -29.86
N SER A 31 -2.85 -3.29 -29.69
CA SER A 31 -2.62 -4.42 -30.61
C SER A 31 -1.67 -5.44 -30.00
N ASN A 32 -1.99 -6.72 -30.20
CA ASN A 32 -1.22 -7.88 -29.70
C ASN A 32 -0.03 -8.27 -30.60
N GLY A 33 0.50 -7.33 -31.40
CA GLY A 33 1.69 -7.55 -32.21
C GLY A 33 2.96 -7.76 -31.37
N LYS A 34 3.96 -8.47 -31.94
CA LYS A 34 5.24 -8.78 -31.26
C LYS A 34 5.93 -7.52 -30.68
N TYR A 35 5.98 -6.44 -31.45
CA TYR A 35 6.61 -5.18 -31.02
C TYR A 35 5.87 -4.49 -29.87
N ASN A 36 4.53 -4.52 -29.87
CA ASN A 36 3.75 -3.92 -28.78
C ASN A 36 3.88 -4.70 -27.49
N VAL A 37 3.95 -6.03 -27.56
CA VAL A 37 4.23 -6.88 -26.39
C VAL A 37 5.63 -6.57 -25.83
N LEU A 38 6.62 -6.31 -26.68
CA LEU A 38 7.95 -5.87 -26.26
C LEU A 38 7.92 -4.49 -25.59
N TYR A 39 7.28 -3.48 -26.19
CA TYR A 39 7.13 -2.16 -25.57
C TYR A 39 6.40 -2.22 -24.24
N SER A 40 5.33 -3.00 -24.17
CA SER A 40 4.61 -3.26 -22.92
C SER A 40 5.55 -3.83 -21.86
N LEU A 41 6.41 -4.78 -22.22
CA LEU A 41 7.34 -5.40 -21.30
C LEU A 41 8.40 -4.41 -20.78
N ILE A 42 8.90 -3.52 -21.64
CA ILE A 42 9.83 -2.44 -21.27
C ILE A 42 9.18 -1.48 -20.27
N PHE A 43 7.97 -0.99 -20.56
CA PHE A 43 7.25 -0.09 -19.66
C PHE A 43 6.83 -0.77 -18.36
N PHE A 44 6.47 -2.06 -18.41
CA PHE A 44 6.21 -2.86 -17.21
C PHE A 44 7.46 -3.01 -16.34
N PHE A 45 8.62 -3.21 -16.97
CA PHE A 45 9.89 -3.25 -16.27
C PHE A 45 10.20 -1.91 -15.59
N PHE A 46 10.07 -0.78 -16.28
CA PHE A 46 10.24 0.54 -15.67
C PHE A 46 9.25 0.81 -14.53
N SER A 47 8.00 0.36 -14.66
CA SER A 47 7.03 0.41 -13.57
C SER A 47 7.50 -0.37 -12.35
N SER A 48 7.98 -1.60 -12.56
CA SER A 48 8.50 -2.48 -11.50
C SER A 48 9.77 -1.93 -10.84
N LEU A 49 10.65 -1.28 -11.62
CA LEU A 49 11.85 -0.58 -11.13
C LEU A 49 11.49 0.61 -10.25
N SER A 50 10.48 1.37 -10.68
CA SER A 50 10.00 2.53 -9.94
C SER A 50 9.35 2.08 -8.63
N TYR A 51 8.51 1.04 -8.70
CA TYR A 51 7.84 0.51 -7.53
C TYR A 51 7.46 -0.98 -7.67
N GLU A 52 8.11 -1.80 -6.86
CA GLU A 52 8.04 -3.28 -6.89
C GLU A 52 6.62 -3.84 -6.66
N ILE A 53 5.72 -3.07 -6.05
CA ILE A 53 4.32 -3.45 -5.82
C ILE A 53 3.56 -3.63 -7.14
N PHE A 54 4.07 -3.09 -8.26
CA PHE A 54 3.46 -3.29 -9.57
C PHE A 54 3.76 -4.68 -10.17
N ILE A 55 4.71 -5.45 -9.61
CA ILE A 55 5.07 -6.77 -10.15
C ILE A 55 3.87 -7.73 -10.22
N PRO A 56 3.00 -7.88 -9.19
CA PRO A 56 1.83 -8.75 -9.28
C PRO A 56 0.84 -8.32 -10.38
N LEU A 57 0.85 -7.04 -10.78
CA LEU A 57 0.02 -6.54 -11.88
C LEU A 57 0.39 -7.13 -13.25
N MET A 58 1.55 -7.81 -13.37
CA MET A 58 1.87 -8.66 -14.52
C MET A 58 0.74 -9.65 -14.85
N VAL A 59 0.01 -10.14 -13.85
CA VAL A 59 -1.12 -11.06 -14.06
C VAL A 59 -2.19 -10.44 -14.97
N ILE A 60 -2.44 -9.14 -14.82
CA ILE A 60 -3.39 -8.39 -15.66
C ILE A 60 -2.84 -8.26 -17.09
N ASN A 61 -1.55 -7.95 -17.24
CA ASN A 61 -0.90 -7.88 -18.56
C ASN A 61 -1.02 -9.21 -19.31
N LEU A 62 -0.68 -10.32 -18.64
CA LEU A 62 -0.77 -11.67 -19.20
C LEU A 62 -2.20 -12.07 -19.60
N PHE A 63 -3.18 -11.54 -18.89
CA PHE A 63 -4.58 -11.80 -19.19
C PHE A 63 -5.02 -11.16 -20.53
N PHE A 64 -4.53 -9.96 -20.83
CA PHE A 64 -4.87 -9.24 -22.08
C PHE A 64 -4.04 -9.68 -23.30
N ILE A 65 -2.88 -10.30 -23.09
CA ILE A 65 -2.06 -10.84 -24.18
C ILE A 65 -2.79 -12.01 -24.88
N LYS A 66 -2.82 -12.02 -26.21
CA LYS A 66 -3.38 -13.13 -27.00
C LYS A 66 -2.28 -14.15 -27.37
N GLY A 67 -2.62 -15.44 -27.29
CA GLY A 67 -1.74 -16.56 -27.64
C GLY A 67 -0.86 -17.06 -26.49
N ASN A 68 -0.90 -18.37 -26.22
CA ASN A 68 -0.22 -18.98 -25.07
C ASN A 68 1.30 -18.85 -25.14
N LEU A 69 1.88 -18.94 -26.34
CA LEU A 69 3.33 -18.84 -26.54
C LEU A 69 3.85 -17.42 -26.25
N MET A 70 3.09 -16.39 -26.62
CA MET A 70 3.43 -14.99 -26.31
C MET A 70 3.27 -14.69 -24.82
N LYS A 71 2.24 -15.24 -24.17
CA LYS A 71 2.08 -15.15 -22.70
C LYS A 71 3.26 -15.77 -21.96
N GLY A 72 3.67 -16.98 -22.36
CA GLY A 72 4.81 -17.67 -21.78
C GLY A 72 6.11 -16.87 -21.94
N LYS A 73 6.38 -16.34 -23.14
CA LYS A 73 7.54 -15.48 -23.38
C LYS A 73 7.50 -14.21 -22.53
N TYR A 74 6.36 -13.53 -22.45
CA TYR A 74 6.21 -12.32 -21.64
C TYR A 74 6.50 -12.61 -20.17
N PHE A 75 5.86 -13.64 -19.60
CA PHE A 75 6.05 -14.06 -18.22
C PHE A 75 7.51 -14.39 -17.90
N LEU A 76 8.14 -15.25 -18.71
CA LEU A 76 9.52 -15.68 -18.50
C LEU A 76 10.49 -14.51 -18.58
N THR A 77 10.31 -13.63 -19.58
CA THR A 77 11.18 -12.46 -19.78
C THR A 77 10.99 -11.45 -18.65
N SER A 78 9.76 -11.21 -18.20
CA SER A 78 9.48 -10.34 -17.06
C SER A 78 10.12 -10.86 -15.77
N ILE A 79 10.04 -12.17 -15.48
CA ILE A 79 10.70 -12.77 -14.33
C ILE A 79 12.22 -12.61 -14.43
N LEU A 80 12.81 -12.91 -15.59
CA LEU A 80 14.25 -12.76 -15.81
C LEU A 80 14.72 -11.32 -15.58
N LEU A 81 13.97 -10.34 -16.09
CA LEU A 81 14.27 -8.92 -15.86
C LEU A 81 14.14 -8.52 -14.39
N ILE A 82 13.11 -8.98 -13.70
CA ILE A 82 12.94 -8.73 -12.26
C ILE A 82 14.12 -9.34 -11.48
N LEU A 83 14.50 -10.59 -11.77
CA LEU A 83 15.64 -11.25 -11.13
C LEU A 83 16.95 -10.53 -11.43
N PHE A 84 17.16 -10.10 -12.68
CA PHE A 84 18.32 -9.31 -13.09
C PHE A 84 18.39 -7.97 -12.35
N TYR A 85 17.27 -7.27 -12.21
CA TYR A 85 17.23 -6.05 -11.40
C TYR A 85 17.56 -6.35 -9.93
N ARG A 86 16.87 -7.32 -9.32
CA ARG A 86 16.99 -7.65 -7.89
C ARG A 86 18.38 -8.13 -7.48
N ARG A 87 18.97 -9.02 -8.28
CA ARG A 87 20.26 -9.66 -7.96
C ARG A 87 21.44 -8.95 -8.60
N GLY A 88 21.23 -8.40 -9.79
CA GLY A 88 22.26 -7.70 -10.55
C GLY A 88 22.33 -6.24 -10.15
N MET A 89 21.34 -5.42 -10.53
CA MET A 89 21.47 -3.96 -10.46
C MET A 89 21.26 -3.36 -9.05
N GLU A 90 20.26 -3.86 -8.32
CA GLU A 90 19.79 -3.26 -7.06
C GLU A 90 20.90 -3.15 -5.97
N PRO A 91 21.75 -4.16 -5.74
CA PRO A 91 22.84 -4.08 -4.76
C PRO A 91 23.87 -2.98 -5.07
N PHE A 92 24.13 -2.69 -6.35
CA PHE A 92 25.10 -1.66 -6.74
C PHE A 92 24.51 -0.25 -6.73
N LEU A 93 23.21 -0.12 -7.00
CA LEU A 93 22.53 1.18 -7.08
C LEU A 93 22.05 1.70 -5.71
N PHE A 94 21.74 0.81 -4.76
CA PHE A 94 21.10 1.17 -3.48
C PHE A 94 21.88 0.71 -2.24
N VAL A 95 23.18 0.97 -2.22
CA VAL A 95 24.13 0.52 -1.17
C VAL A 95 23.71 0.90 0.26
N ASN A 96 22.95 2.00 0.47
CA ASN A 96 22.79 2.60 1.80
C ASN A 96 21.37 2.95 2.29
N TYR A 97 20.28 2.68 1.54
CA TYR A 97 19.02 3.38 1.84
C TYR A 97 17.97 2.65 2.70
N TYR A 98 18.08 1.36 2.99
CA TYR A 98 17.17 0.68 3.91
C TYR A 98 17.88 -0.47 4.63
N LYS A 99 17.64 -0.62 5.94
CA LYS A 99 17.96 -1.85 6.70
C LYS A 99 17.21 -3.01 6.04
N ARG A 100 17.88 -3.69 5.13
CA ARG A 100 17.38 -4.86 4.40
C ARG A 100 17.96 -6.09 5.07
N ASP A 101 17.14 -7.13 5.15
CA ASP A 101 17.56 -8.43 5.67
C ASP A 101 18.49 -9.09 4.66
N ILE A 102 19.44 -9.88 5.16
CA ILE A 102 20.37 -10.62 4.30
C ILE A 102 19.55 -11.67 3.54
N ILE A 103 19.71 -11.71 2.21
CA ILE A 103 18.92 -12.57 1.28
C ILE A 103 19.01 -14.07 1.66
N GLY A 104 20.01 -14.48 2.46
CA GLY A 104 20.12 -15.83 3.02
C GLY A 104 18.97 -16.24 3.95
N ASN A 105 18.25 -15.29 4.56
CA ASN A 105 17.18 -15.55 5.53
C ASN A 105 15.78 -15.69 4.90
N VAL A 106 15.68 -15.84 3.58
CA VAL A 106 14.37 -15.96 2.88
C VAL A 106 13.61 -17.23 3.25
N PHE A 107 14.33 -18.31 3.59
CA PHE A 107 13.75 -19.60 3.99
C PHE A 107 13.74 -19.84 5.51
N ASP A 108 13.98 -18.80 6.32
CA ASP A 108 13.89 -18.93 7.77
C ASP A 108 12.43 -19.25 8.19
N ILE A 109 12.27 -20.35 8.92
CA ILE A 109 10.99 -20.87 9.39
C ILE A 109 10.29 -19.85 10.31
N GLU A 110 11.04 -19.14 11.15
CA GLU A 110 10.46 -18.13 12.04
C GLU A 110 9.86 -16.98 11.25
N ARG A 111 10.56 -16.56 10.20
CA ARG A 111 10.13 -15.51 9.29
C ARG A 111 8.86 -15.92 8.55
N LEU A 112 8.82 -17.12 7.98
CA LEU A 112 7.65 -17.66 7.28
C LEU A 112 6.43 -17.77 8.21
N LYS A 113 6.63 -18.19 9.46
CA LYS A 113 5.57 -18.26 10.48
C LYS A 113 4.99 -16.86 10.77
N ARG A 114 5.83 -15.85 10.96
CA ARG A 114 5.37 -14.46 11.16
C ARG A 114 4.60 -13.95 9.96
N ILE A 115 5.10 -14.23 8.77
CA ILE A 115 4.46 -13.88 7.51
C ILE A 115 3.04 -14.45 7.44
N PHE A 116 2.89 -15.74 7.76
CA PHE A 116 1.60 -16.41 7.75
C PHE A 116 0.61 -15.79 8.76
N ILE A 117 1.06 -15.49 9.97
CA ILE A 117 0.25 -14.83 11.01
C ILE A 117 -0.25 -13.46 10.52
N LEU A 118 0.60 -12.66 9.87
CA LEU A 118 0.23 -11.36 9.32
C LEU A 118 -0.81 -11.47 8.20
N VAL A 119 -0.67 -12.46 7.31
CA VAL A 119 -1.63 -12.73 6.23
C VAL A 119 -2.98 -13.18 6.81
N PHE A 120 -2.97 -14.06 7.80
CA PHE A 120 -4.19 -14.50 8.47
C PHE A 120 -4.89 -13.34 9.18
N LYS A 121 -4.15 -12.53 9.93
CA LYS A 121 -4.67 -11.32 10.59
C LYS A 121 -5.28 -10.34 9.59
N LEU A 122 -4.64 -10.16 8.44
CA LEU A 122 -5.14 -9.29 7.38
C LEU A 122 -6.55 -9.72 6.93
N PHE A 123 -6.72 -10.99 6.58
CA PHE A 123 -8.00 -11.50 6.05
C PHE A 123 -9.10 -11.65 7.10
N SER A 124 -8.73 -12.03 8.33
CA SER A 124 -9.71 -12.28 9.40
C SER A 124 -10.17 -11.02 10.12
N ARG A 125 -9.25 -10.11 10.43
CA ARG A 125 -9.52 -8.98 11.34
C ARG A 125 -9.45 -7.65 10.64
N ASP A 126 -8.37 -7.40 9.90
CA ASP A 126 -8.09 -6.04 9.42
C ASP A 126 -9.08 -5.61 8.33
N ILE A 127 -9.59 -6.53 7.49
CA ILE A 127 -10.67 -6.23 6.53
C ILE A 127 -11.96 -5.80 7.25
N ILE A 128 -12.39 -6.55 8.25
CA ILE A 128 -13.64 -6.27 8.99
C ILE A 128 -13.50 -4.94 9.74
N ALA A 129 -12.38 -4.75 10.44
CA ALA A 129 -12.08 -3.51 11.14
C ALA A 129 -12.04 -2.30 10.18
N THR A 130 -11.47 -2.49 8.98
CA THR A 130 -11.43 -1.44 7.94
C THR A 130 -12.82 -1.03 7.53
N ILE A 131 -13.71 -1.98 7.20
CA ILE A 131 -15.09 -1.67 6.79
C ILE A 131 -15.82 -0.93 7.90
N TYR A 132 -15.78 -1.47 9.13
CA TYR A 132 -16.46 -0.90 10.29
C TYR A 132 -15.99 0.54 10.58
N ARG A 133 -14.68 0.75 10.70
CA ARG A 133 -14.11 2.09 10.98
C ARG A 133 -14.29 3.05 9.81
N SER A 134 -14.28 2.58 8.56
CA SER A 134 -14.55 3.43 7.40
C SER A 134 -15.98 3.97 7.39
N VAL A 135 -16.96 3.15 7.78
CA VAL A 135 -18.35 3.61 7.89
C VAL A 135 -18.48 4.70 8.97
N ILE A 136 -17.81 4.54 10.10
CA ILE A 136 -17.78 5.56 11.16
C ILE A 136 -17.10 6.85 10.68
N ALA A 137 -16.03 6.73 9.88
CA ALA A 137 -15.24 7.85 9.38
C ALA A 137 -15.99 8.75 8.38
N ILE A 138 -17.17 8.35 7.88
CA ILE A 138 -18.02 9.18 7.00
C ILE A 138 -18.31 10.55 7.63
N LYS A 139 -18.45 10.61 8.96
CA LYS A 139 -18.70 11.87 9.68
C LYS A 139 -17.59 12.91 9.52
N PHE A 140 -16.40 12.51 9.08
CA PHE A 140 -15.25 13.38 8.84
C PHE A 140 -15.04 13.74 7.37
N TYR A 141 -15.99 13.41 6.49
CA TYR A 141 -15.86 13.69 5.07
C TYR A 141 -15.98 15.19 4.80
N SER A 142 -15.05 15.69 3.98
CA SER A 142 -15.14 17.04 3.43
C SER A 142 -16.23 17.11 2.35
N LEU A 143 -16.66 18.32 1.98
CA LEU A 143 -17.60 18.51 0.87
C LEU A 143 -17.10 17.86 -0.44
N LEU A 144 -15.79 17.96 -0.72
CA LEU A 144 -15.17 17.34 -1.89
C LEU A 144 -15.25 15.81 -1.85
N ASP A 145 -15.18 15.20 -0.66
CA ASP A 145 -15.32 13.76 -0.49
C ASP A 145 -16.73 13.29 -0.81
N TYR A 146 -17.76 14.04 -0.36
CA TYR A 146 -19.15 13.75 -0.71
C TYR A 146 -19.42 13.92 -2.21
N VAL A 147 -18.90 14.99 -2.81
CA VAL A 147 -19.00 15.21 -4.25
C VAL A 147 -18.37 14.03 -5.01
N TYR A 148 -17.15 13.65 -4.65
CA TYR A 148 -16.47 12.50 -5.27
C TYR A 148 -17.25 11.19 -5.06
N PHE A 149 -17.75 10.95 -3.86
CA PHE A 149 -18.55 9.76 -3.53
C PHE A 149 -19.81 9.67 -4.39
N ILE A 150 -20.55 10.76 -4.54
CA ILE A 150 -21.78 10.80 -5.34
C ILE A 150 -21.46 10.54 -6.82
N PHE A 151 -20.50 11.27 -7.40
CA PHE A 151 -20.16 11.12 -8.82
C PHE A 151 -19.62 9.73 -9.15
N SER A 152 -18.72 9.20 -8.34
CA SER A 152 -18.19 7.85 -8.53
C SER A 152 -19.28 6.79 -8.39
N SER A 153 -20.14 6.89 -7.37
CA SER A 153 -21.23 5.94 -7.16
C SER A 153 -22.26 6.00 -8.28
N LEU A 154 -22.59 7.20 -8.79
CA LEU A 154 -23.48 7.38 -9.95
C LEU A 154 -22.89 6.75 -11.22
N LEU A 155 -21.60 6.96 -11.47
CA LEU A 155 -20.91 6.38 -12.62
C LEU A 155 -20.96 4.85 -12.58
N ILE A 156 -20.68 4.24 -11.42
CA ILE A 156 -20.76 2.78 -11.29
C ILE A 156 -22.20 2.29 -11.40
N PHE A 157 -23.17 3.01 -10.83
CA PHE A 157 -24.58 2.68 -10.99
C PHE A 157 -24.97 2.59 -12.48
N LEU A 158 -24.60 3.61 -13.27
CA LEU A 158 -24.85 3.62 -14.71
C LEU A 158 -24.15 2.46 -15.44
N LEU A 159 -22.90 2.15 -15.06
CA LEU A 159 -22.14 1.03 -15.64
C LEU A 159 -22.79 -0.32 -15.33
N ILE A 160 -23.17 -0.59 -14.08
CA ILE A 160 -23.82 -1.85 -13.68
C ILE A 160 -25.21 -1.96 -14.31
N TYR A 161 -25.95 -0.85 -14.41
CA TYR A 161 -27.28 -0.85 -14.99
C TYR A 161 -27.25 -1.20 -16.48
N LYS A 162 -26.35 -0.54 -17.25
CA LYS A 162 -26.14 -0.76 -18.69
C LYS A 162 -25.43 -2.08 -19.00
N ALA A 163 -24.64 -2.61 -18.07
CA ALA A 163 -23.94 -3.87 -18.28
C ALA A 163 -24.94 -5.04 -18.39
N LYS A 164 -24.86 -5.77 -19.50
CA LYS A 164 -25.29 -7.17 -19.53
C LYS A 164 -24.28 -7.94 -18.71
N LEU A 165 -24.67 -8.37 -17.51
CA LEU A 165 -23.83 -9.14 -16.61
C LEU A 165 -23.68 -10.58 -17.14
N GLU A 166 -23.04 -10.74 -18.30
CA GLU A 166 -22.56 -12.03 -18.77
C GLU A 166 -21.30 -12.38 -17.99
N TYR A 167 -21.50 -13.16 -16.94
CA TYR A 167 -20.48 -13.35 -15.93
C TYR A 167 -19.31 -14.20 -16.44
N LYS A 168 -18.18 -13.56 -16.69
CA LYS A 168 -16.88 -14.23 -16.77
C LYS A 168 -16.32 -14.48 -15.35
N VAL A 169 -17.13 -15.02 -14.42
CA VAL A 169 -16.75 -15.25 -13.00
C VAL A 169 -15.40 -15.95 -12.90
N LYS A 170 -15.21 -17.01 -13.70
CA LYS A 170 -13.97 -17.78 -13.77
C LYS A 170 -12.75 -16.89 -14.01
N LYS A 171 -12.88 -15.84 -14.81
CA LYS A 171 -11.78 -14.92 -15.10
C LYS A 171 -11.45 -14.01 -13.91
N PHE A 172 -12.46 -13.48 -13.22
CA PHE A 172 -12.25 -12.69 -11.99
C PHE A 172 -11.61 -13.52 -10.88
N LEU A 173 -12.09 -14.76 -10.68
CA LEU A 173 -11.51 -15.69 -9.72
C LEU A 173 -10.05 -16.05 -10.06
N ILE A 174 -9.74 -16.32 -11.34
CA ILE A 174 -8.36 -16.62 -11.76
C ILE A 174 -7.45 -15.41 -11.58
N ILE A 175 -7.85 -14.21 -12.03
CA ILE A 175 -7.04 -13.00 -11.92
C ILE A 175 -6.82 -12.63 -10.45
N GLY A 176 -7.89 -12.61 -9.66
CA GLY A 176 -7.84 -12.32 -8.23
C GLY A 176 -6.99 -13.35 -7.48
N GLY A 177 -7.23 -14.64 -7.72
CA GLY A 177 -6.52 -15.73 -7.06
C GLY A 177 -5.03 -15.74 -7.40
N LEU A 178 -4.67 -15.75 -8.69
CA LEU A 178 -3.27 -15.72 -9.10
C LEU A 178 -2.58 -14.44 -8.63
N GLY A 179 -3.21 -13.28 -8.77
CA GLY A 179 -2.62 -12.01 -8.34
C GLY A 179 -2.42 -11.93 -6.83
N SER A 180 -3.34 -12.47 -6.03
CA SER A 180 -3.16 -12.59 -4.57
C SER A 180 -1.99 -13.52 -4.22
N VAL A 181 -1.88 -14.67 -4.88
CA VAL A 181 -0.74 -15.59 -4.70
C VAL A 181 0.57 -14.91 -5.08
N PHE A 182 0.65 -14.26 -6.24
CA PHE A 182 1.85 -13.52 -6.65
C PHE A 182 2.21 -12.39 -5.68
N SER A 183 1.21 -11.70 -5.12
CA SER A 183 1.44 -10.67 -4.10
C SER A 183 2.04 -11.27 -2.81
N LEU A 184 1.59 -12.47 -2.41
CA LEU A 184 2.15 -13.21 -1.29
C LEU A 184 3.55 -13.80 -1.60
N VAL A 185 3.81 -14.20 -2.84
CA VAL A 185 5.14 -14.68 -3.26
C VAL A 185 6.17 -13.54 -3.10
N ILE A 186 5.83 -12.32 -3.51
CA ILE A 186 6.71 -11.16 -3.27
C ILE A 186 6.96 -10.96 -1.77
N PHE A 187 5.96 -11.22 -0.92
CA PHE A 187 6.08 -11.12 0.53
C PHE A 187 7.15 -12.06 1.11
N VAL A 188 7.23 -13.28 0.58
CA VAL A 188 8.23 -14.28 0.96
C VAL A 188 9.62 -13.88 0.44
N PHE A 189 9.71 -13.49 -0.84
CA PHE A 189 11.00 -13.22 -1.49
C PHE A 189 11.52 -11.79 -1.32
N SER A 190 10.78 -10.92 -0.63
CA SER A 190 11.23 -9.57 -0.34
C SER A 190 12.43 -9.56 0.62
N SER A 191 13.36 -8.63 0.47
CA SER A 191 14.46 -8.41 1.43
C SER A 191 14.07 -7.50 2.59
N TYR A 192 12.80 -7.08 2.69
CA TYR A 192 12.34 -6.23 3.78
C TYR A 192 12.07 -7.04 5.05
N ILE A 193 12.42 -6.46 6.20
CA ILE A 193 12.11 -7.01 7.52
C ILE A 193 10.58 -7.02 7.69
N PRO A 194 9.96 -8.17 8.01
CA PRO A 194 8.50 -8.31 8.02
C PRO A 194 7.78 -7.53 9.12
N ASN A 195 8.54 -6.93 10.04
CA ASN A 195 8.04 -6.09 11.13
C ASN A 195 8.04 -4.58 10.78
N MET A 196 8.57 -4.19 9.61
CA MET A 196 8.63 -2.79 9.23
C MET A 196 7.27 -2.31 8.76
N PHE A 197 6.86 -1.13 9.23
CA PHE A 197 5.64 -0.46 8.79
C PHE A 197 5.57 -0.28 7.25
N GLY A 198 6.73 -0.07 6.62
CA GLY A 198 6.86 -0.03 5.16
C GLY A 198 6.58 -1.39 4.48
N PHE A 199 6.83 -2.51 5.13
CA PHE A 199 6.53 -3.85 4.59
C PHE A 199 5.03 -4.15 4.63
N GLU A 200 4.35 -3.78 5.73
CA GLU A 200 2.89 -3.88 5.84
C GLU A 200 2.23 -3.03 4.75
N ASN A 201 2.51 -1.74 4.66
CA ASN A 201 1.83 -0.83 3.72
C ASN A 201 2.13 -1.08 2.24
N ARG A 202 3.33 -1.54 1.88
CA ARG A 202 3.68 -1.81 0.48
C ARG A 202 2.98 -3.08 -0.03
N ASN A 203 3.05 -4.17 0.71
CA ASN A 203 2.45 -5.42 0.26
C ASN A 203 0.92 -5.43 0.39
N LEU A 204 0.37 -4.66 1.34
CA LEU A 204 -1.07 -4.43 1.43
C LEU A 204 -1.65 -3.84 0.14
N GLY A 205 -0.92 -3.01 -0.62
CA GLY A 205 -1.45 -2.39 -1.83
C GLY A 205 -1.90 -3.39 -2.90
N ALA A 206 -0.96 -4.20 -3.41
CA ALA A 206 -1.26 -5.20 -4.43
C ALA A 206 -2.17 -6.31 -3.89
N LEU A 207 -1.93 -6.76 -2.66
CA LEU A 207 -2.75 -7.79 -2.03
C LEU A 207 -4.19 -7.32 -1.85
N ARG A 208 -4.43 -6.07 -1.41
CA ARG A 208 -5.78 -5.48 -1.31
C ARG A 208 -6.44 -5.40 -2.68
N LEU A 209 -5.73 -4.99 -3.73
CA LEU A 209 -6.30 -4.91 -5.08
C LEU A 209 -6.74 -6.29 -5.59
N PHE A 210 -5.84 -7.27 -5.58
CA PHE A 210 -6.15 -8.62 -6.08
C PHE A 210 -7.14 -9.37 -5.19
N PHE A 211 -7.08 -9.16 -3.88
CA PHE A 211 -8.08 -9.68 -2.98
C PHE A 211 -9.44 -9.04 -3.20
N SER A 212 -9.52 -7.73 -3.51
CA SER A 212 -10.78 -7.09 -3.86
C SER A 212 -11.36 -7.65 -5.16
N ILE A 213 -10.52 -7.90 -6.18
CA ILE A 213 -10.92 -8.59 -7.41
C ILE A 213 -11.43 -10.01 -7.11
N LEU A 214 -10.72 -10.74 -6.24
CA LEU A 214 -11.10 -12.08 -5.81
C LEU A 214 -12.44 -12.06 -5.07
N LEU A 215 -12.63 -11.11 -4.15
CA LEU A 215 -13.85 -10.93 -3.38
C LEU A 215 -15.03 -10.61 -4.29
N ILE A 216 -14.85 -9.70 -5.26
CA ILE A 216 -15.86 -9.43 -6.30
C ILE A 216 -16.17 -10.71 -7.08
N GLY A 217 -15.16 -11.49 -7.48
CA GLY A 217 -15.34 -12.77 -8.16
C GLY A 217 -16.11 -13.79 -7.32
N LEU A 218 -15.82 -13.91 -6.02
CA LEU A 218 -16.51 -14.81 -5.08
C LEU A 218 -17.96 -14.38 -4.86
N ILE A 219 -18.21 -13.08 -4.73
CA ILE A 219 -19.56 -12.54 -4.61
C ILE A 219 -20.34 -12.77 -5.90
N MET A 220 -19.72 -12.55 -7.07
CA MET A 220 -20.34 -12.86 -8.36
C MET A 220 -20.68 -14.35 -8.44
N LEU A 221 -19.78 -15.23 -7.97
CA LEU A 221 -20.05 -16.68 -7.87
C LEU A 221 -21.29 -16.97 -7.02
N CYS A 222 -21.35 -16.42 -5.80
CA CYS A 222 -22.48 -16.61 -4.88
C CYS A 222 -23.80 -16.03 -5.43
N THR A 223 -23.72 -14.92 -6.16
CA THR A 223 -24.90 -14.25 -6.71
C THR A 223 -25.36 -14.81 -8.04
N THR A 224 -24.56 -15.65 -8.74
CA THR A 224 -24.95 -16.25 -10.04
C THR A 224 -26.26 -17.02 -10.02
N ARG A 225 -26.64 -17.62 -8.87
CA ARG A 225 -27.90 -18.35 -8.71
C ARG A 225 -29.11 -17.45 -8.42
N LEU A 226 -28.89 -16.17 -8.12
CA LEU A 226 -29.95 -15.20 -7.86
C LEU A 226 -30.47 -14.60 -9.16
N SER A 227 -31.69 -14.07 -9.14
CA SER A 227 -32.22 -13.35 -10.30
C SER A 227 -31.51 -11.99 -10.48
N TYR A 228 -31.46 -11.49 -11.72
CA TYR A 228 -30.82 -10.21 -12.05
C TYR A 228 -31.35 -9.01 -11.21
N LYS A 229 -32.59 -9.10 -10.72
CA LYS A 229 -33.21 -8.09 -9.85
C LYS A 229 -32.51 -7.98 -8.49
N PHE A 230 -31.97 -9.07 -7.95
CA PHE A 230 -31.23 -9.06 -6.68
C PHE A 230 -29.72 -8.94 -6.86
N GLN A 231 -29.18 -9.42 -7.98
CA GLN A 231 -27.74 -9.35 -8.26
C GLN A 231 -27.22 -7.90 -8.39
N LYS A 232 -27.90 -7.06 -9.16
CA LYS A 232 -27.45 -5.67 -9.41
C LYS A 232 -27.40 -4.83 -8.11
N PRO A 233 -28.44 -4.84 -7.24
CA PRO A 233 -28.37 -4.16 -5.95
C PRO A 233 -27.23 -4.64 -5.05
N ILE A 234 -26.96 -5.96 -5.00
CA ILE A 234 -25.86 -6.52 -4.18
C ILE A 234 -24.51 -5.99 -4.66
N LEU A 235 -24.26 -6.03 -5.98
CA LEU A 235 -23.03 -5.50 -6.57
C LEU A 235 -22.86 -4.00 -6.30
N LEU A 236 -23.96 -3.24 -6.40
CA LEU A 236 -23.98 -1.81 -6.10
C LEU A 236 -23.64 -1.54 -4.63
N PHE A 237 -24.26 -2.27 -3.70
CA PHE A 237 -24.02 -2.13 -2.26
C PHE A 237 -22.55 -2.39 -1.90
N ILE A 238 -21.96 -3.44 -2.46
CA ILE A 238 -20.54 -3.75 -2.22
C ILE A 238 -19.64 -2.66 -2.80
N PHE A 239 -19.98 -2.15 -3.98
CA PHE A 239 -19.22 -1.06 -4.57
C PHE A 239 -19.28 0.20 -3.68
N LEU A 240 -20.46 0.54 -3.16
CA LEU A 240 -20.63 1.66 -2.22
C LEU A 240 -19.75 1.48 -0.99
N LEU A 241 -19.72 0.28 -0.39
CA LEU A 241 -18.84 -0.02 0.74
C LEU A 241 -17.36 0.14 0.37
N PHE A 242 -16.94 -0.34 -0.80
CA PHE A 242 -15.56 -0.19 -1.27
C PHE A 242 -15.18 1.28 -1.47
N ASN A 243 -16.12 2.07 -1.97
CA ASN A 243 -15.95 3.51 -2.20
C ASN A 243 -15.81 4.27 -0.87
N ILE A 244 -16.65 3.93 0.12
CA ILE A 244 -16.54 4.44 1.50
C ILE A 244 -15.17 4.10 2.08
N CYS A 245 -14.76 2.82 2.02
CA CYS A 245 -13.45 2.40 2.52
C CYS A 245 -12.30 3.16 1.85
N SER A 246 -12.38 3.37 0.53
CA SER A 246 -11.32 4.03 -0.23
C SER A 246 -11.15 5.50 0.16
N ILE A 247 -12.25 6.25 0.27
CA ILE A 247 -12.22 7.67 0.68
C ILE A 247 -11.79 7.79 2.14
N SER A 248 -12.31 6.92 3.01
CA SER A 248 -11.98 6.90 4.43
C SER A 248 -10.49 6.63 4.65
N ILE A 249 -9.89 5.62 4.00
CA ILE A 249 -8.45 5.33 4.08
C ILE A 249 -7.63 6.52 3.61
N LYS A 250 -8.03 7.15 2.49
CA LYS A 250 -7.39 8.36 1.99
C LYS A 250 -7.41 9.48 3.04
N ASN A 251 -8.55 9.72 3.70
CA ASN A 251 -8.68 10.72 4.76
C ASN A 251 -7.83 10.37 5.99
N ALA A 252 -7.82 9.12 6.42
CA ALA A 252 -7.00 8.66 7.54
C ALA A 252 -5.49 8.88 7.28
N TRP A 253 -5.04 8.68 6.03
CA TRP A 253 -3.67 8.96 5.63
C TRP A 253 -3.33 10.45 5.64
N VAL A 254 -4.26 11.31 5.17
CA VAL A 254 -4.11 12.77 5.26
C VAL A 254 -4.06 13.22 6.72
N TYR A 255 -4.91 12.63 7.57
CA TYR A 255 -4.96 12.93 8.99
C TYR A 255 -3.66 12.52 9.70
N ALA A 256 -3.16 11.30 9.49
CA ALA A 256 -1.85 10.88 9.99
C ALA A 256 -0.72 11.80 9.49
N SER A 257 -0.88 12.35 8.27
CA SER A 257 0.03 13.36 7.75
C SER A 257 0.11 14.59 8.64
N TYR A 258 -1.05 15.16 8.88
CA TYR A 258 -1.22 16.35 9.71
C TYR A 258 -0.81 16.08 11.16
N PHE A 259 -1.15 14.90 11.69
CA PHE A 259 -0.81 14.49 13.04
C PHE A 259 0.70 14.52 13.29
N ASN A 260 1.52 13.88 12.44
CA ASN A 260 2.98 13.92 12.68
C ASN A 260 3.57 15.32 12.47
N ASP A 261 3.03 16.10 11.53
CA ASP A 261 3.49 17.48 11.32
C ASP A 261 3.27 18.32 12.58
N LYS A 262 2.08 18.20 13.18
CA LYS A 262 1.74 18.85 14.44
C LYS A 262 2.60 18.31 15.59
N LEU A 263 2.75 16.99 15.70
CA LEU A 263 3.58 16.33 16.70
C LEU A 263 5.00 16.89 16.70
N PHE A 264 5.67 16.89 15.54
CA PHE A 264 7.03 17.38 15.40
C PHE A 264 7.14 18.89 15.56
N SER A 265 6.14 19.67 15.12
CA SER A 265 6.11 21.10 15.38
C SER A 265 6.10 21.41 16.88
N ASP A 266 5.26 20.71 17.65
CA ASP A 266 5.18 20.91 19.10
C ASP A 266 6.46 20.46 19.81
N ILE A 267 7.03 19.32 19.41
CA ILE A 267 8.32 18.83 19.92
C ILE A 267 9.42 19.86 19.73
N PHE A 268 9.52 20.47 18.54
CA PHE A 268 10.56 21.46 18.27
C PHE A 268 10.29 22.82 18.94
N LYS A 269 9.02 23.15 19.26
CA LYS A 269 8.71 24.30 20.11
C LYS A 269 9.19 24.08 21.54
N GLU A 270 8.94 22.89 22.09
CA GLU A 270 9.36 22.54 23.46
C GLU A 270 10.88 22.35 23.59
N ALA A 271 11.53 21.76 22.59
CA ALA A 271 12.98 21.55 22.57
C ALA A 271 13.79 22.84 22.30
N GLY A 272 13.14 23.94 21.96
CA GLY A 272 13.76 25.25 21.72
C GLY A 272 14.77 25.26 20.56
N SER A 273 15.84 26.05 20.69
CA SER A 273 16.86 26.28 19.66
C SER A 273 17.96 25.21 19.61
N CYS A 274 17.67 23.98 20.06
CA CYS A 274 18.63 22.88 20.01
C CYS A 274 19.13 22.62 18.57
N LYS A 275 20.45 22.62 18.38
CA LYS A 275 21.12 22.33 17.10
C LYS A 275 21.56 20.86 16.97
N GLU A 276 21.91 20.23 18.08
CA GLU A 276 22.34 18.83 18.20
C GLU A 276 21.78 18.25 19.51
N CYS A 277 20.81 17.34 19.42
CA CYS A 277 20.23 16.66 20.58
C CYS A 277 19.51 15.38 20.18
N THR A 278 19.35 14.52 21.17
CA THR A 278 18.40 13.42 21.10
C THR A 278 17.13 13.76 21.87
N MET A 279 15.99 13.69 21.20
CA MET A 279 14.68 13.86 21.82
C MET A 279 14.03 12.50 22.05
N VAL A 280 13.48 12.31 23.24
CA VAL A 280 12.74 11.12 23.62
C VAL A 280 11.33 11.56 23.98
N ILE A 281 10.35 11.09 23.21
CA ILE A 281 8.95 11.44 23.36
C ILE A 281 8.23 10.28 24.04
N ASP A 282 7.45 10.61 25.06
CA ASP A 282 6.54 9.71 25.72
C ASP A 282 5.12 9.97 25.20
N TYR A 283 4.63 9.10 24.30
CA TYR A 283 3.22 9.07 23.90
C TYR A 283 2.80 7.67 23.42
N ASP A 284 1.59 7.27 23.83
CA ASP A 284 1.05 5.94 23.58
C ASP A 284 0.34 5.84 22.24
N ILE A 285 0.97 5.16 21.30
CA ILE A 285 0.47 5.07 19.92
C ILE A 285 -0.70 4.10 19.83
N TYR A 286 -0.72 3.06 20.66
CA TYR A 286 -1.77 2.05 20.64
C TYR A 286 -3.08 2.62 21.16
N ASN A 287 -3.02 3.44 22.21
CA ASN A 287 -4.19 4.15 22.70
C ASN A 287 -4.71 5.15 21.67
N ILE A 288 -3.85 5.92 21.01
CA ILE A 288 -4.26 6.86 19.95
C ILE A 288 -4.96 6.13 18.79
N ILE A 289 -4.39 5.03 18.30
CA ILE A 289 -5.00 4.22 17.23
C ILE A 289 -6.35 3.62 17.66
N LYS A 290 -6.52 3.33 18.95
CA LYS A 290 -7.74 2.75 19.48
C LYS A 290 -8.83 3.80 19.69
N SER A 291 -8.48 4.99 20.16
CA SER A 291 -9.42 6.04 20.55
C SER A 291 -9.78 6.99 19.41
N ASP A 292 -8.85 7.26 18.48
CA ASP A 292 -9.05 8.26 17.44
C ASP A 292 -9.88 7.71 16.26
N PRO A 293 -11.11 8.21 16.06
CA PRO A 293 -11.99 7.73 15.01
C PRO A 293 -11.57 8.19 13.60
N HIS A 294 -10.58 9.07 13.45
CA HIS A 294 -9.99 9.42 12.15
C HIS A 294 -9.07 8.32 11.63
N LEU A 295 -8.60 7.43 12.51
CA LEU A 295 -7.69 6.34 12.19
C LEU A 295 -8.47 5.04 11.95
N ILE A 296 -8.15 4.35 10.85
CA ILE A 296 -8.89 3.16 10.42
C ILE A 296 -8.12 1.90 10.78
N LEU A 297 -6.82 1.89 10.55
CA LEU A 297 -5.94 0.81 10.98
C LEU A 297 -4.78 1.42 11.74
N ARG A 298 -3.55 1.01 11.41
CA ARG A 298 -2.33 1.69 11.79
C ARG A 298 -1.89 2.52 10.58
N GLU A 299 -2.39 3.74 10.48
CA GLU A 299 -1.86 4.73 9.54
C GLU A 299 -0.42 5.12 9.92
N PRO A 300 0.36 5.77 9.02
CA PRO A 300 1.77 6.15 9.23
C PRO A 300 1.98 7.22 10.30
N ILE A 301 1.56 6.98 11.53
CA ILE A 301 1.93 7.81 12.67
C ILE A 301 3.33 7.42 13.10
N PHE A 302 4.15 8.42 13.42
CA PHE A 302 5.51 8.22 13.91
C PHE A 302 5.51 7.17 15.04
N TYR A 303 6.42 6.20 15.00
CA TYR A 303 6.62 5.21 16.06
C TYR A 303 8.11 4.90 16.22
N ASN A 304 8.81 4.65 15.11
CA ASN A 304 10.23 4.29 15.14
C ASN A 304 11.14 5.46 14.81
N SER A 305 12.35 5.48 15.38
CA SER A 305 13.32 6.55 15.12
C SER A 305 13.72 6.69 13.64
N PHE A 306 13.73 5.62 12.85
CA PHE A 306 14.07 5.70 11.43
C PHE A 306 13.00 6.44 10.60
N GLU A 307 11.80 6.63 11.14
CA GLU A 307 10.72 7.41 10.51
C GLU A 307 10.93 8.91 10.75
N SER A 308 11.81 9.29 11.71
CA SER A 308 12.00 10.67 12.12
C SER A 308 12.76 11.52 11.10
N ASP A 309 13.71 10.96 10.34
CA ASP A 309 14.63 11.75 9.50
C ASP A 309 13.88 12.68 8.53
N PHE A 310 12.85 12.16 7.86
CA PHE A 310 12.03 12.95 6.94
C PHE A 310 11.19 14.00 7.67
N LEU A 311 10.62 13.65 8.83
CA LEU A 311 9.81 14.56 9.65
C LEU A 311 10.67 15.71 10.21
N ILE A 312 11.92 15.44 10.56
CA ILE A 312 12.91 16.43 10.98
C ILE A 312 13.28 17.36 9.82
N LEU A 313 13.57 16.79 8.64
CA LEU A 313 13.86 17.57 7.43
C LEU A 313 12.71 18.49 7.05
N LYS A 314 11.46 18.02 7.17
CA LYS A 314 10.26 18.81 6.89
C LYS A 314 10.13 20.04 7.80
N GLN A 315 10.63 19.94 9.03
CA GLN A 315 10.72 21.05 9.98
C GLN A 315 11.96 21.93 9.76
N ARG A 316 12.68 21.76 8.64
CA ARG A 316 13.91 22.47 8.27
C ARG A 316 15.05 22.28 9.28
N LYS A 317 15.11 21.10 9.90
CA LYS A 317 16.16 20.70 10.84
C LYS A 317 17.04 19.60 10.22
N ASN A 318 18.25 19.40 10.76
CA ASN A 318 19.19 18.43 10.23
C ASN A 318 19.02 17.05 10.93
N PRO A 319 18.61 15.99 10.21
CA PRO A 319 18.38 14.65 10.78
C PRO A 319 19.67 13.92 11.19
N GLN A 320 20.83 14.34 10.70
CA GLN A 320 22.11 13.78 11.16
C GLN A 320 22.48 14.26 12.57
N LYS A 321 21.99 15.44 12.94
CA LYS A 321 22.31 16.14 14.19
C LYS A 321 21.25 15.95 15.27
N ILE A 322 20.01 15.71 14.85
CA ILE A 322 18.86 15.56 15.73
C ILE A 322 18.28 14.18 15.54
N LYS A 323 18.09 13.44 16.63
CA LYS A 323 17.40 12.15 16.62
C LYS A 323 16.19 12.18 17.50
N VAL A 324 15.10 11.56 17.05
CA VAL A 324 13.84 11.50 17.80
C VAL A 324 13.46 10.05 18.03
N TYR A 325 13.13 9.71 19.27
CA TYR A 325 12.73 8.37 19.70
C TYR A 325 11.38 8.42 20.40
N ASN A 326 10.56 7.39 20.22
CA ASN A 326 9.42 7.12 21.11
C ASN A 326 9.86 6.13 22.19
N ILE A 327 9.49 6.38 23.46
CA ILE A 327 9.73 5.47 24.60
C ILE A 327 9.14 4.08 24.37
N GLU A 328 7.99 3.97 23.71
CA GLU A 328 7.36 2.69 23.40
C GLU A 328 8.11 1.89 22.31
N SER A 329 9.03 2.54 21.58
CA SER A 329 9.83 1.91 20.54
C SER A 329 11.15 1.39 21.10
N LYS A 330 11.86 0.53 20.34
CA LYS A 330 13.20 0.08 20.75
C LYS A 330 14.19 1.24 20.71
N ILE A 331 14.52 1.78 21.89
CA ILE A 331 15.58 2.78 22.04
C ILE A 331 16.94 2.06 22.16
N PRO A 332 18.01 2.54 21.48
CA PRO A 332 19.36 2.01 21.67
C PRO A 332 19.83 2.15 23.12
N GLN A 333 20.63 1.21 23.61
CA GLN A 333 21.16 1.24 24.98
C GLN A 333 22.04 2.48 25.24
N SER A 334 22.71 3.01 24.21
CA SER A 334 23.49 4.25 24.26
C SER A 334 22.84 5.33 23.38
N ILE A 335 22.37 6.41 24.00
CA ILE A 335 21.74 7.53 23.31
C ILE A 335 22.72 8.71 23.29
N PRO A 336 22.94 9.38 22.14
CA PRO A 336 23.80 10.56 22.08
C PRO A 336 23.25 11.69 22.94
N SER A 337 24.08 12.26 23.81
CA SER A 337 23.79 13.48 24.57
C SER A 337 23.93 14.74 23.71
N PRO A 338 23.19 15.83 23.99
CA PRO A 338 22.24 16.02 25.09
C PRO A 338 20.86 15.39 24.85
N ILE A 339 20.23 14.88 25.92
CA ILE A 339 18.92 14.21 25.87
C ILE A 339 17.83 15.15 26.37
N ILE A 340 16.78 15.36 25.57
CA ILE A 340 15.58 16.11 25.95
C ILE A 340 14.43 15.11 26.04
N LYS A 341 13.83 14.98 27.23
CA LYS A 341 12.63 14.16 27.44
C LYS A 341 11.39 15.03 27.33
N ILE A 342 10.49 14.68 26.42
CA ILE A 342 9.24 15.37 26.18
C ILE A 342 8.10 14.42 26.52
N LYS A 343 7.29 14.77 27.52
CA LYS A 343 6.09 14.01 27.87
C LYS A 343 4.89 14.64 27.19
N LYS A 344 4.30 13.95 26.22
CA LYS A 344 3.15 14.51 25.49
C LYS A 344 1.87 13.79 25.87
N ILE A 345 0.99 14.51 26.57
CA ILE A 345 -0.40 14.07 26.75
C ILE A 345 -1.14 14.49 25.48
N ILE A 346 -1.32 13.56 24.56
CA ILE A 346 -2.10 13.78 23.34
C ILE A 346 -3.56 13.54 23.72
N THR A 347 -4.28 14.62 24.05
CA THR A 347 -5.74 14.61 24.26
C THR A 347 -6.48 14.58 22.95
#